data_AF-A0A196SEU1-F1
#
_entry.id   AF-A0A196SEU1-F1
#
_cell.length_a   1.000
_cell.length_b   1.000
_cell.length_c   1.000
_cell.angle_alpha   90.00
_cell.angle_beta   90.00
_cell.angle_gamma   90.00
#
_symmetry.space_group_name_H-M   'P 1'
#
loop_
_entity.id
_entity.type
_entity.pdbx_description
1 polymer ?
#
loop_
_entity_poly.entity_id
_entity_poly.type
_entity_poly.pdbx_seq_one_letter_code
_entity_poly.pdbx_strand_id
1 'polypeptide(L)'
;MFATKALLATVKRTTGMVGLPVIPNARAVLTELYDKTLENIQKIPANTEYRKNVEAFTKYRRNVVKENEDIKTIEKIIGCGQVEELVEQAKDELSLIEDYYQYRIWEGPKVKSP
;
A
#
# COMPACT_ATOMS: atom_id res chain seq x y z
N MET A 1 8.02 20.83 -34.51
CA MET A 1 7.47 19.46 -34.38
C MET A 1 7.70 18.97 -32.96
N PHE A 2 6.83 19.32 -32.01
CA PHE A 2 6.96 18.96 -30.60
C PHE A 2 5.59 18.59 -30.01
N ALA A 3 4.93 17.59 -30.57
CA ALA A 3 3.66 17.11 -30.02
C ALA A 3 3.33 15.69 -30.53
N THR A 4 4.18 14.70 -30.25
CA THR A 4 3.87 13.32 -30.66
C THR A 4 4.19 12.23 -29.63
N LYS A 5 4.88 12.51 -28.52
CA LYS A 5 5.17 11.47 -27.50
C LYS A 5 4.18 11.40 -26.33
N ALA A 6 3.32 12.39 -26.13
CA ALA A 6 2.43 12.45 -24.96
C ALA A 6 1.15 11.58 -25.06
N LEU A 7 0.88 10.91 -26.18
CA LEU A 7 -0.44 10.31 -26.47
C LEU A 7 -0.50 8.77 -26.42
N LEU A 8 0.56 8.09 -26.00
CA LEU A 8 0.61 6.61 -25.96
C LEU A 8 0.60 6.02 -24.54
N ALA A 9 0.04 6.72 -23.56
CA ALA A 9 -0.30 6.08 -22.29
C ALA A 9 -1.54 5.20 -22.50
N THR A 10 -1.38 3.89 -22.40
CA THR A 10 -2.52 2.96 -22.42
C THR A 10 -3.32 3.16 -21.14
N VAL A 11 -4.42 3.91 -21.22
CA VAL A 11 -5.31 4.15 -20.07
C VAL A 11 -6.11 2.87 -19.78
N LYS A 12 -6.03 2.39 -18.54
CA LYS A 12 -6.83 1.26 -18.05
C LYS A 12 -8.31 1.67 -18.05
N ARG A 13 -9.17 0.89 -18.74
CA ARG A 13 -10.61 1.21 -18.87
C ARG A 13 -11.45 0.62 -17.75
N THR A 14 -11.09 -0.57 -17.29
CA THR A 14 -11.77 -1.30 -16.21
C THR A 14 -10.75 -2.18 -15.50
N THR A 15 -10.98 -2.44 -14.21
CA THR A 15 -10.23 -3.43 -13.42
C THR A 15 -10.73 -4.86 -13.67
N GLY A 16 -11.92 -5.02 -14.24
CA GLY A 16 -12.59 -6.31 -14.40
C GLY A 16 -13.21 -6.86 -13.11
N MET A 17 -13.15 -6.10 -12.01
CA MET A 17 -13.72 -6.47 -10.72
C MET A 17 -14.93 -5.59 -10.39
N VAL A 18 -15.96 -6.19 -9.82
CA VAL A 18 -17.15 -5.46 -9.37
C VAL A 18 -16.81 -4.66 -8.12
N GLY A 19 -17.19 -3.37 -8.10
CA GLY A 19 -16.98 -2.50 -6.93
C GLY A 19 -15.61 -1.85 -6.83
N LEU A 20 -14.66 -2.18 -7.71
CA LEU A 20 -13.31 -1.61 -7.71
C LEU A 20 -13.07 -0.72 -8.93
N PRO A 21 -13.27 0.61 -8.83
CA PRO A 21 -13.09 1.54 -9.95
C PRO A 21 -11.61 1.76 -10.27
N VAL A 22 -11.31 2.05 -11.54
CA VAL A 22 -9.94 2.39 -11.98
C VAL A 22 -9.51 3.71 -11.35
N ILE A 23 -8.25 3.76 -10.88
CA ILE A 23 -7.66 4.95 -10.27
C ILE A 23 -6.62 5.56 -11.25
N PRO A 24 -6.91 6.70 -11.91
CA PRO A 24 -6.02 7.27 -12.93
C PRO A 24 -4.61 7.64 -12.40
N ASN A 25 -4.52 8.13 -11.17
CA ASN A 25 -3.28 8.58 -10.54
C ASN A 25 -2.78 7.60 -9.47
N ALA A 26 -2.93 6.29 -9.72
CA ALA A 26 -2.65 5.24 -8.73
C ALA A 26 -1.26 5.35 -8.08
N ARG A 27 -0.21 5.70 -8.84
CA ARG A 27 1.16 5.83 -8.32
C ARG A 27 1.29 6.92 -7.25
N ALA A 28 0.70 8.08 -7.49
CA ALA A 28 0.75 9.20 -6.56
C ALA A 28 0.00 8.85 -5.26
N VAL A 29 -1.21 8.29 -5.42
CA VAL A 29 -2.05 7.83 -4.31
C VAL A 29 -1.34 6.75 -3.48
N LEU A 30 -0.76 5.74 -4.12
CA LEU A 30 -0.01 4.68 -3.43
C LEU A 30 1.20 5.23 -2.68
N THR A 31 1.94 6.17 -3.29
CA THR A 31 3.09 6.79 -2.62
C THR A 31 2.66 7.52 -1.36
N GLU A 32 1.61 8.33 -1.44
CA GLU A 32 1.05 9.06 -0.29
C GLU A 32 0.55 8.11 0.80
N LEU A 33 -0.17 7.05 0.43
CA LEU A 33 -0.67 6.06 1.38
C LEU A 33 0.49 5.36 2.10
N TYR A 34 1.50 4.90 1.37
CA TYR A 34 2.67 4.26 1.99
C TYR A 34 3.47 5.22 2.88
N ASP A 35 3.60 6.49 2.50
CA ASP A 35 4.21 7.50 3.37
C ASP A 35 3.41 7.66 4.67
N LYS A 36 2.08 7.76 4.59
CA LYS A 36 1.21 7.79 5.78
C LYS A 36 1.32 6.53 6.63
N THR A 37 1.42 5.35 6.02
CA THR A 37 1.60 4.09 6.74
C THR A 37 2.92 4.09 7.53
N LEU A 38 4.01 4.56 6.92
CA LEU A 38 5.32 4.68 7.57
C LEU A 38 5.38 5.75 8.68
N GLU A 39 4.53 6.76 8.62
CA GLU A 39 4.36 7.73 9.70
C GLU A 39 3.52 7.15 10.85
N ASN A 40 2.37 6.55 10.54
CA ASN A 40 1.44 6.02 11.54
C ASN A 40 2.03 4.84 12.32
N ILE A 41 2.81 3.96 11.67
CA ILE A 41 3.42 2.80 12.34
C ILE A 41 4.40 3.22 13.45
N GLN A 42 4.90 4.46 13.45
CA GLN A 42 5.80 4.96 14.49
C GLN A 42 5.15 5.01 15.88
N LYS A 43 3.81 5.03 15.96
CA LYS A 43 3.04 4.95 17.21
C LYS A 43 3.26 3.62 17.94
N ILE A 44 3.62 2.56 17.22
CA ILE A 44 3.83 1.21 17.76
C ILE A 44 5.31 1.02 18.11
N PRO A 45 5.68 0.34 19.21
CA PRO A 45 7.08 0.14 19.57
C PRO A 45 7.89 -0.61 18.50
N ALA A 46 9.14 -0.17 18.25
CA ALA A 46 10.05 -0.75 17.25
C ALA A 46 10.43 -2.22 17.50
N ASN A 47 10.30 -2.70 18.74
CA ASN A 47 10.60 -4.09 19.08
C ASN A 47 9.50 -5.06 18.62
N THR A 48 8.33 -4.57 18.22
CA THR A 48 7.23 -5.43 17.78
C THR A 48 7.50 -6.02 16.40
N GLU A 49 7.18 -7.31 16.24
CA GLU A 49 7.36 -8.01 14.97
C GLU A 49 6.44 -7.45 13.88
N TYR A 50 5.22 -7.06 14.26
CA TYR A 50 4.27 -6.39 13.37
C TYR A 50 4.88 -5.14 12.74
N ARG A 51 5.46 -4.22 13.54
CA ARG A 51 6.07 -3.00 13.01
C ARG A 51 7.22 -3.29 12.04
N LYS A 52 8.11 -4.25 12.35
CA LYS A 52 9.23 -4.61 11.47
C LYS A 52 8.73 -5.09 10.11
N ASN A 53 7.73 -5.97 10.10
CA ASN A 53 7.17 -6.52 8.87
C ASN A 53 6.45 -5.45 8.05
N VAL A 54 5.61 -4.63 8.68
CA VAL A 54 4.90 -3.54 8.02
C VAL A 54 5.86 -2.53 7.42
N GLU A 55 6.89 -2.11 8.16
CA GLU A 55 7.91 -1.23 7.62
C GLU A 55 8.67 -1.86 6.45
N ALA A 56 9.03 -3.13 6.53
CA ALA A 56 9.81 -3.82 5.50
C ALA A 56 9.04 -3.89 4.17
N PHE A 57 7.80 -4.42 4.18
CA PHE A 57 7.03 -4.54 2.93
C PHE A 57 6.57 -3.18 2.41
N THR A 58 6.23 -2.23 3.29
CA THR A 58 5.77 -0.89 2.86
C THR A 58 6.90 -0.12 2.20
N LYS A 59 8.12 -0.17 2.76
CA LYS A 59 9.32 0.41 2.12
C LYS A 59 9.61 -0.24 0.77
N TYR A 60 9.56 -1.57 0.70
CA TYR A 60 9.74 -2.29 -0.56
C TYR A 60 8.72 -1.87 -1.63
N ARG A 61 7.42 -1.94 -1.33
CA ARG A 61 6.34 -1.57 -2.26
C ARG A 61 6.46 -0.11 -2.70
N ARG A 62 6.75 0.80 -1.77
CA ARG A 62 6.97 2.22 -2.05
C ARG A 62 8.13 2.45 -3.00
N ASN A 63 9.26 1.77 -2.80
CA ASN A 63 10.42 1.90 -3.68
C ASN A 63 10.10 1.41 -5.09
N VAL A 64 9.41 0.27 -5.23
CA VAL A 64 8.96 -0.24 -6.53
C VAL A 64 8.08 0.77 -7.26
N VAL A 65 7.12 1.39 -6.57
CA VAL A 65 6.22 2.42 -7.17
C VAL A 65 6.99 3.67 -7.61
N LYS A 66 8.04 4.06 -6.87
CA LYS A 66 8.88 5.22 -7.21
C LYS A 66 9.80 4.95 -8.40
N GLU A 67 10.41 3.77 -8.45
CA GLU A 67 11.39 3.41 -9.49
C GLU A 67 10.75 3.11 -10.85
N ASN A 68 9.50 2.66 -10.88
CA ASN A 68 8.84 2.21 -12.10
C ASN A 68 7.71 3.16 -12.50
N GLU A 69 7.69 3.59 -13.76
CA GLU A 69 6.61 4.43 -14.29
C GLU A 69 5.42 3.65 -14.83
N ASP A 70 5.67 2.47 -15.40
CA ASP A 70 4.63 1.62 -15.98
C ASP A 70 3.90 0.82 -14.90
N ILE A 71 2.56 0.95 -14.91
CA ILE A 71 1.66 0.27 -13.97
C ILE A 71 1.81 -1.25 -14.08
N LYS A 72 1.92 -1.80 -15.29
CA LYS A 72 2.01 -3.25 -15.48
C LYS A 72 3.31 -3.82 -14.89
N THR A 73 4.40 -3.07 -14.99
CA THR A 73 5.68 -3.43 -14.36
C THR A 73 5.56 -3.43 -12.84
N ILE A 74 4.91 -2.41 -12.26
CA ILE A 74 4.66 -2.34 -10.82
C ILE A 74 3.84 -3.56 -10.34
N GLU A 75 2.72 -3.84 -11.01
CA GLU A 75 1.83 -4.98 -10.68
C GLU A 75 2.61 -6.31 -10.74
N LYS A 76 3.45 -6.49 -11.77
CA LYS A 76 4.26 -7.70 -11.95
C LYS A 76 5.35 -7.85 -10.88
N ILE A 77 6.03 -6.77 -10.50
CA ILE A 77 7.11 -6.82 -9.51
C ILE A 77 6.53 -7.07 -8.12
N ILE A 78 5.47 -6.36 -7.74
CA ILE A 78 4.85 -6.51 -6.42
C ILE A 78 4.13 -7.86 -6.31
N GLY A 79 3.49 -8.33 -7.38
CA GLY A 79 2.87 -9.65 -7.43
C GLY A 79 1.70 -9.83 -6.46
N CYS A 80 1.02 -8.75 -6.06
CA CYS A 80 -0.11 -8.77 -5.11
C CYS A 80 -1.38 -8.15 -5.71
N GLY A 81 -1.70 -8.48 -6.95
CA GLY A 81 -2.90 -7.99 -7.66
C GLY A 81 -2.66 -6.71 -8.44
N GLN A 82 -3.77 -6.05 -8.81
CA GLN A 82 -3.78 -4.78 -9.53
C GLN A 82 -3.44 -3.59 -8.62
N VAL A 83 -3.01 -2.46 -9.20
CA VAL A 83 -2.70 -1.26 -8.40
C VAL A 83 -3.87 -0.74 -7.58
N GLU A 84 -5.11 -0.94 -8.04
CA GLU A 84 -6.31 -0.59 -7.30
C GLU A 84 -6.49 -1.45 -6.04
N GLU A 85 -6.21 -2.76 -6.12
CA GLU A 85 -6.23 -3.65 -4.95
C GLU A 85 -5.12 -3.28 -3.96
N LEU A 86 -3.95 -2.86 -4.45
CA LEU A 86 -2.87 -2.36 -3.60
C LEU A 86 -3.26 -1.09 -2.84
N VAL A 87 -4.08 -0.22 -3.46
CA VAL A 87 -4.61 0.98 -2.80
C VAL A 87 -5.56 0.61 -1.67
N GLU A 88 -6.44 -0.37 -1.89
CA GLU A 88 -7.34 -0.86 -0.84
C GLU A 88 -6.55 -1.50 0.31
N GLN A 89 -5.61 -2.40 0.01
CA GLN A 89 -4.73 -3.00 1.02
C GLN A 89 -3.99 -1.94 1.85
N ALA A 90 -3.49 -0.87 1.22
CA ALA A 90 -2.80 0.20 1.95
C ALA A 90 -3.73 0.99 2.87
N LYS A 91 -5.00 1.17 2.49
CA LYS A 91 -6.03 1.80 3.34
C LYS A 91 -6.43 0.89 4.51
N ASP A 92 -6.60 -0.40 4.23
CA ASP A 92 -6.93 -1.39 5.25
C ASP A 92 -5.80 -1.49 6.27
N GLU A 93 -4.53 -1.47 5.82
CA GLU A 93 -3.38 -1.45 6.71
C GLU A 93 -3.33 -0.18 7.57
N LEU A 94 -3.70 0.98 7.04
CA LEU A 94 -3.79 2.22 7.83
C LEU A 94 -4.84 2.09 8.94
N SER A 95 -6.03 1.58 8.64
CA SER A 95 -7.07 1.31 9.62
C SER A 95 -6.60 0.28 10.66
N LEU A 96 -5.93 -0.78 10.20
CA LEU A 96 -5.42 -1.84 11.07
C LEU A 96 -4.37 -1.30 12.05
N ILE A 97 -3.49 -0.39 11.63
CA ILE A 97 -2.50 0.24 12.53
C ILE A 97 -3.19 1.01 13.65
N GLU A 98 -4.30 1.70 13.36
CA GLU A 98 -5.07 2.43 14.37
C GLU A 98 -5.69 1.48 15.40
N ASP A 99 -6.33 0.41 14.93
CA ASP A 99 -6.88 -0.64 15.81
C ASP A 99 -5.78 -1.34 16.61
N TYR A 100 -4.67 -1.70 15.96
CA TYR A 100 -3.53 -2.37 16.58
C TYR A 100 -2.97 -1.53 17.74
N TYR A 101 -2.88 -0.21 17.52
CA TYR A 101 -2.50 0.76 18.54
C TYR A 101 -3.52 0.85 19.68
N GLN A 102 -4.81 1.02 19.34
CA GLN A 102 -5.88 1.16 20.31
C GLN A 102 -5.98 -0.05 21.27
N TYR A 103 -5.89 -1.26 20.73
CA TYR A 103 -6.04 -2.48 21.52
C TYR A 103 -4.75 -2.91 22.22
N ARG A 104 -3.60 -2.32 21.88
CA ARG A 104 -2.25 -2.67 22.36
C ARG A 104 -1.97 -4.17 22.18
N ILE A 105 -2.22 -4.67 20.97
CA ILE A 105 -2.18 -6.12 20.66
C ILE A 105 -0.80 -6.74 20.99
N TRP A 106 0.27 -5.95 20.91
CA TRP A 106 1.64 -6.37 21.22
C TRP A 106 1.88 -6.77 22.68
N GLU A 107 0.96 -6.49 23.60
CA GLU A 107 1.11 -6.85 25.01
C GLU A 107 0.75 -8.31 25.33
N GLY A 108 0.26 -9.05 24.33
CA GLY A 108 -0.18 -10.42 24.49
C GLY A 108 -1.56 -10.55 25.13
N PRO A 109 -1.99 -11.79 25.47
CA PRO A 109 -3.33 -12.04 25.98
C PRO A 109 -3.56 -11.36 27.34
N LYS A 110 -4.62 -10.55 27.43
CA LYS A 110 -5.03 -9.92 28.71
C LYS A 110 -5.68 -10.91 29.68
N VAL A 111 -6.12 -12.07 29.18
CA VAL A 111 -6.74 -13.14 29.96
C VAL A 111 -5.71 -14.23 30.19
N LYS A 112 -5.57 -14.68 31.44
CA LYS A 112 -4.75 -15.85 31.77
C LYS A 112 -5.38 -17.10 31.14
N SER A 113 -4.56 -17.97 30.57
CA SER A 113 -5.01 -19.29 30.12
C SER A 113 -5.75 -19.98 31.28
N PRO A 114 -6.90 -20.64 31.02
CA PRO A 114 -7.65 -21.36 32.04
C PRO A 114 -6.80 -22.43 32.74
#